data_AF-A0A098R1D7-F1
#
_entry.id   AF-A0A098R1D7-F1
#
_cell.length_a   1.000
_cell.length_b   1.000
_cell.length_c   1.000
_cell.angle_alpha   90.00
_cell.angle_beta   90.00
_cell.angle_gamma   90.00
#
_symmetry.space_group_name_H-M   'P 1'
#
loop_
_entity.id
_entity.type
_entity.pdbx_description
1 polymer ?
#
loop_
_entity_poly.entity_id
_entity_poly.type
_entity_poly.pdbx_seq_one_letter_code
_entity_poly.pdbx_strand_id
1 'polypeptide(L)'
;MKRSTLDELSLALSPQERTALLEKIRKSLSVHNTDRQEIYHRIQEEGQKKDIVAQEIRKMGFWERFILWIRNIFSTKTQEEIASEILVRRSLRKLRSSSHPVLERDTEFLTTFFAEEVFTLYKKLIVPNEAVLFFWEKPENLRRAVEFVMAGKVPEAKSSLFRFIQFDQLVELYGIHESRTVLKEKILNEVSTYLQTIPNEVFSFIEEGILPLYFMKKLSQFPFTSFFSLFRVDLDDYQEQSVPDFKPVSLAQALEYIEHLAYALYSASKTRECGTVHSELLSFYLVTNTELLLQEEDVPGHPDEIASVPKEQLEALNRAFTQTADHIEGFLTRYRWRTCCGLGTMIPSIDL
;
A
#
# COMPACT_ATOMS: atom_id res chain seq x y z
N MET A 1 -36.59 2.59 -8.20
CA MET A 1 -35.47 1.87 -7.55
C MET A 1 -35.26 0.54 -8.24
N LYS A 2 -34.33 0.46 -9.20
CA LYS A 2 -33.94 -0.80 -9.84
C LYS A 2 -32.91 -1.48 -8.94
N ARG A 3 -33.24 -2.66 -8.41
CA ARG A 3 -32.27 -3.52 -7.71
C ARG A 3 -31.25 -4.01 -8.75
N SER A 4 -29.98 -3.96 -8.39
CA SER A 4 -28.90 -4.44 -9.26
C SER A 4 -29.07 -5.94 -9.48
N THR A 5 -29.00 -6.40 -10.72
CA THR A 5 -29.09 -7.83 -11.12
C THR A 5 -28.01 -8.70 -10.47
N LEU A 6 -26.93 -8.07 -9.98
CA LEU A 6 -25.88 -8.69 -9.17
C LEU A 6 -26.36 -9.08 -7.75
N ASP A 7 -27.26 -8.31 -7.15
CA ASP A 7 -27.84 -8.64 -5.84
C ASP A 7 -28.77 -9.84 -5.92
N GLU A 8 -29.54 -9.96 -7.00
CA GLU A 8 -30.40 -11.12 -7.26
C GLU A 8 -29.60 -12.40 -7.57
N LEU A 9 -28.43 -12.26 -8.20
CA LEU A 9 -27.50 -13.37 -8.41
C LEU A 9 -26.77 -13.79 -7.12
N SER A 10 -26.51 -12.85 -6.21
CA SER A 10 -25.90 -13.16 -4.90
C SER A 10 -26.81 -13.96 -3.96
N LEU A 11 -28.13 -13.85 -4.17
CA LEU A 11 -29.16 -14.60 -3.44
C LEU A 11 -29.39 -16.02 -3.99
N ALA A 12 -28.89 -16.33 -5.19
CA ALA A 12 -29.08 -17.61 -5.88
C ALA A 12 -27.86 -18.57 -5.81
N LEU A 13 -26.93 -18.29 -4.89
CA LEU A 13 -25.81 -19.16 -4.53
C LEU A 13 -26.20 -20.04 -3.34
N SER A 14 -25.77 -21.30 -3.32
CA SER A 14 -25.90 -22.11 -2.11
C SER A 14 -25.08 -21.46 -0.96
N PRO A 15 -25.47 -21.65 0.31
CA PRO A 15 -24.76 -21.04 1.44
C PRO A 15 -23.26 -21.34 1.43
N GLN A 16 -22.90 -22.57 1.01
CA GLN A 16 -21.51 -23.05 0.94
C GLN A 16 -20.72 -22.41 -0.20
N GLU A 17 -21.31 -22.27 -1.40
CA GLU A 17 -20.65 -21.59 -2.52
C GLU A 17 -20.52 -20.09 -2.26
N ARG A 18 -21.52 -19.48 -1.62
CA ARG A 18 -21.45 -18.08 -1.18
C ARG A 18 -20.31 -17.90 -0.17
N THR A 19 -20.16 -18.80 0.81
CA THR A 19 -19.04 -18.72 1.76
C THR A 19 -17.70 -19.01 1.11
N ALA A 20 -17.60 -19.94 0.16
CA ALA A 20 -16.35 -20.28 -0.52
C ALA A 20 -15.89 -19.21 -1.51
N LEU A 21 -16.84 -18.57 -2.21
CA LEU A 21 -16.58 -17.49 -3.14
C LEU A 21 -16.33 -16.19 -2.37
N LEU A 22 -17.04 -15.94 -1.26
CA LEU A 22 -16.69 -14.88 -0.31
C LEU A 22 -15.36 -15.15 0.39
N GLU A 23 -14.98 -16.39 0.70
CA GLU A 23 -13.66 -16.72 1.25
C GLU A 23 -12.58 -16.51 0.21
N LYS A 24 -12.77 -16.98 -1.03
CA LYS A 24 -11.81 -16.75 -2.12
C LYS A 24 -11.67 -15.27 -2.41
N ILE A 25 -12.78 -14.54 -2.50
CA ILE A 25 -12.80 -13.09 -2.68
C ILE A 25 -12.23 -12.39 -1.45
N ARG A 26 -12.47 -12.83 -0.21
CA ARG A 26 -11.91 -12.24 1.02
C ARG A 26 -10.45 -12.61 1.24
N LYS A 27 -9.98 -13.70 0.65
CA LYS A 27 -8.59 -14.17 0.65
C LYS A 27 -7.78 -13.57 -0.51
N SER A 28 -8.44 -13.18 -1.61
CA SER A 28 -7.84 -12.43 -2.72
C SER A 28 -8.02 -10.91 -2.59
N LEU A 29 -9.06 -10.47 -1.87
CA LEU A 29 -9.34 -9.10 -1.41
C LEU A 29 -9.20 -9.00 0.12
N SER A 30 -8.22 -9.68 0.74
CA SER A 30 -7.76 -9.30 2.09
C SER A 30 -6.99 -7.97 2.04
N VAL A 31 -7.62 -7.01 1.38
CA VAL A 31 -7.42 -5.58 1.32
C VAL A 31 -8.84 -5.01 1.48
N HIS A 32 -9.53 -5.29 2.60
CA HIS A 32 -10.63 -4.42 3.01
C HIS A 32 -10.93 -4.43 4.52
N ASN A 33 -10.72 -3.25 5.08
CA ASN A 33 -11.57 -2.56 6.06
C ASN A 33 -11.44 -2.83 7.56
N THR A 34 -10.29 -3.35 8.00
CA THR A 34 -9.75 -3.05 9.35
C THR A 34 -8.43 -2.28 9.32
N ASP A 35 -8.03 -1.81 8.14
CA ASP A 35 -6.70 -1.24 7.88
C ASP A 35 -6.48 0.18 8.45
N ARG A 36 -7.45 0.74 9.18
CA ARG A 36 -7.19 1.92 10.01
C ARG A 36 -6.43 1.58 11.30
N GLN A 37 -6.33 0.31 11.70
CA GLN A 37 -5.60 -0.10 12.91
C GLN A 37 -4.85 -1.45 12.83
N GLU A 38 -5.02 -2.29 11.79
CA GLU A 38 -4.54 -3.70 11.86
C GLU A 38 -3.13 -4.04 11.35
N ILE A 39 -2.29 -3.06 10.97
CA ILE A 39 -0.84 -3.34 10.73
C ILE A 39 0.06 -2.74 11.82
N TYR A 40 -0.44 -1.79 12.61
CA TYR A 40 0.44 -0.92 13.40
C TYR A 40 0.64 -1.31 14.85
N HIS A 41 -0.15 -2.26 15.34
CA HIS A 41 0.19 -3.05 16.51
C HIS A 41 -0.25 -4.49 16.21
N ARG A 42 0.66 -5.33 15.69
CA ARG A 42 0.71 -6.65 16.32
C ARG A 42 1.10 -6.31 17.75
N ILE A 43 0.13 -6.16 18.64
CA ILE A 43 0.35 -6.25 20.07
C ILE A 43 1.05 -7.59 20.18
N GLN A 44 2.39 -7.57 20.18
CA GLN A 44 3.15 -8.79 20.32
C GLN A 44 2.70 -9.29 21.67
N GLU A 45 1.96 -10.39 21.67
CA GLU A 45 1.67 -11.13 22.90
C GLU A 45 2.97 -11.23 23.67
N GLU A 46 2.93 -11.05 24.99
CA GLU A 46 4.15 -11.05 25.81
C GLU A 46 5.06 -12.24 25.51
N GLY A 47 4.49 -13.39 25.12
CA GLY A 47 5.24 -14.56 24.63
C GLY A 47 6.10 -14.29 23.39
N GLN A 48 5.59 -13.60 22.37
CA GLN A 48 6.35 -13.27 21.15
C GLN A 48 7.48 -12.27 21.43
N LYS A 49 7.26 -11.32 22.36
CA LYS A 49 8.33 -10.40 22.81
C LYS A 49 9.48 -11.18 23.45
N LYS A 50 9.15 -12.16 24.30
CA LYS A 50 10.14 -13.02 24.96
C LYS A 50 10.91 -13.86 23.96
N ASP A 51 10.23 -14.42 22.96
CA ASP A 51 10.89 -15.21 21.91
C ASP A 51 11.85 -14.36 21.07
N ILE A 52 11.48 -13.14 20.72
CA ILE A 52 12.34 -12.20 19.98
C ILE A 52 13.56 -11.80 20.83
N VAL A 53 13.34 -11.43 22.09
CA VAL A 53 14.44 -11.09 23.01
C VAL A 53 15.36 -12.28 23.22
N ALA A 54 14.82 -13.49 23.34
CA ALA A 54 15.60 -14.71 23.48
C ALA A 54 16.42 -15.03 22.23
N GLN A 55 15.84 -14.87 21.03
CA GLN A 55 16.57 -15.02 19.77
C GLN A 55 17.71 -14.01 19.65
N GLU A 56 17.47 -12.76 20.06
CA GLU A 56 18.48 -11.72 19.96
C GLU A 56 19.60 -11.89 21.00
N ILE A 57 19.29 -12.35 22.22
CA ILE A 57 20.29 -12.77 23.23
C ILE A 57 21.18 -13.91 22.67
N ARG A 58 20.60 -14.82 21.87
CA ARG A 58 21.38 -15.88 21.20
C ARG A 58 22.29 -15.33 20.10
N LYS A 59 21.98 -14.19 19.49
CA LYS A 59 22.86 -13.52 18.52
C LYS A 59 23.93 -12.65 19.17
N MET A 60 23.78 -12.27 20.44
CA MET A 60 24.76 -11.45 21.16
C MET A 60 26.12 -12.14 21.32
N GLY A 61 27.18 -11.35 21.17
CA GLY A 61 28.56 -11.80 21.36
C GLY A 61 28.87 -12.16 22.82
N PHE A 62 29.94 -12.92 23.03
CA PHE A 62 30.34 -13.42 24.36
C PHE A 62 30.42 -12.30 25.43
N TRP A 63 31.00 -11.16 25.08
CA TRP A 63 31.14 -10.00 25.98
C TRP A 63 29.81 -9.38 26.40
N GLU A 64 28.81 -9.38 25.52
CA GLU A 64 27.52 -8.76 25.78
C GLU A 64 26.66 -9.64 26.68
N ARG A 65 26.75 -10.96 26.49
CA ARG A 65 26.20 -11.95 27.41
C ARG A 65 26.87 -11.88 28.79
N PHE A 66 28.18 -11.63 28.84
CA PHE A 66 28.91 -11.42 30.09
C PHE A 66 28.44 -10.16 30.83
N ILE A 67 28.24 -9.04 30.13
CA ILE A 67 27.67 -7.81 30.70
C ILE A 67 26.23 -8.03 31.20
N LEU A 68 25.40 -8.76 30.43
CA LEU A 68 24.06 -9.16 30.86
C LEU A 68 24.09 -9.97 32.15
N TRP A 69 24.97 -10.97 32.24
CA TRP A 69 25.14 -11.79 33.43
C TRP A 69 25.56 -10.96 34.65
N ILE A 70 26.52 -10.05 34.51
CA ILE A 70 26.93 -9.14 35.59
C ILE A 70 25.75 -8.25 36.01
N ARG A 71 25.07 -7.58 35.08
CA ARG A 71 23.97 -6.68 35.43
C ARG A 71 22.79 -7.41 36.07
N ASN A 72 22.54 -8.66 35.70
CA ASN A 72 21.51 -9.51 36.31
C ASN A 72 21.83 -9.85 37.78
N ILE A 73 23.12 -9.97 38.15
CA ILE A 73 23.53 -10.22 39.55
C ILE A 73 23.32 -8.98 40.43
N PHE A 74 23.46 -7.78 39.87
CA PHE A 74 23.37 -6.52 40.60
C PHE A 74 22.01 -5.80 40.46
N SER A 75 21.05 -6.39 39.75
CA SER A 75 19.76 -5.77 39.44
C SER A 75 18.60 -6.67 39.87
N THR A 76 17.51 -6.07 40.35
CA THR A 76 16.24 -6.76 40.63
C THR A 76 15.38 -6.94 39.37
N LYS A 77 15.81 -6.40 38.23
CA LYS A 77 15.13 -6.52 36.94
C LYS A 77 15.29 -7.92 36.35
N THR A 78 14.30 -8.35 35.56
CA THR A 78 14.39 -9.61 34.82
C THR A 78 15.45 -9.55 33.72
N GLN A 79 16.03 -10.70 33.36
CA GLN A 79 17.02 -10.79 32.28
C GLN A 79 16.49 -10.23 30.95
N GLU A 80 15.19 -10.39 30.70
CA GLU A 80 14.49 -9.88 29.52
C GLU A 80 14.44 -8.35 29.49
N GLU A 81 14.15 -7.71 30.63
CA GLU A 81 14.16 -6.25 30.75
C GLU A 81 15.56 -5.67 30.51
N ILE A 82 16.60 -6.28 31.09
CA ILE A 82 17.98 -5.83 30.91
C ILE A 82 18.42 -6.01 29.45
N ALA A 83 18.04 -7.12 28.82
CA ALA A 83 18.29 -7.35 27.39
C ALA A 83 17.58 -6.31 26.51
N SER A 84 16.31 -6.01 26.79
CA SER A 84 15.57 -4.97 26.06
C SER A 84 16.25 -3.60 26.18
N GLU A 85 16.73 -3.21 27.37
CA GLU A 85 17.43 -1.94 27.61
C GLU A 85 18.73 -1.87 26.77
N ILE A 86 19.48 -2.96 26.68
CA ILE A 86 20.71 -3.05 25.88
C ILE A 86 20.39 -2.95 24.38
N LEU A 87 19.35 -3.66 23.92
CA LEU A 87 18.93 -3.64 22.51
C LEU A 87 18.43 -2.27 22.07
N VAL A 88 17.64 -1.60 22.90
CA VAL A 88 17.20 -0.21 22.68
C VAL A 88 18.41 0.70 22.61
N ARG A 89 19.34 0.65 23.59
CA ARG A 89 20.55 1.48 23.57
C ARG A 89 21.44 1.23 22.35
N ARG A 90 21.58 -0.02 21.91
CA ARG A 90 22.33 -0.34 20.69
C ARG A 90 21.67 0.28 19.46
N SER A 91 20.34 0.15 19.35
CA SER A 91 19.56 0.71 18.24
C SER A 91 19.67 2.24 18.22
N LEU A 92 19.52 2.89 19.37
CA LEU A 92 19.73 4.34 19.53
C LEU A 92 21.15 4.77 19.16
N ARG A 93 22.17 4.00 19.58
CA ARG A 93 23.57 4.30 19.22
C ARG A 93 23.79 4.23 17.71
N LYS A 94 23.17 3.27 17.02
CA LYS A 94 23.22 3.17 15.55
C LYS A 94 22.56 4.37 14.89
N LEU A 95 21.36 4.75 15.35
CA LEU A 95 20.64 5.94 14.87
C LEU A 95 21.44 7.24 15.07
N ARG A 96 22.14 7.36 16.21
CA ARG A 96 23.03 8.50 16.50
C ARG A 96 24.32 8.52 15.68
N SER A 97 24.84 7.35 15.30
CA SER A 97 26.08 7.22 14.50
C SER A 97 25.88 7.38 12.99
N SER A 98 24.64 7.57 12.53
CA SER A 98 24.35 7.85 11.13
C SER A 98 24.95 9.19 10.70
N SER A 99 25.33 9.32 9.41
CA SER A 99 25.83 10.58 8.85
C SER A 99 24.80 11.72 8.94
N HIS A 100 23.52 11.37 8.98
CA HIS A 100 22.40 12.28 9.22
C HIS A 100 21.68 11.81 10.50
N PRO A 101 21.97 12.46 11.65
CA PRO A 101 21.44 12.01 12.92
C PRO A 101 19.93 12.30 12.98
N VAL A 102 19.14 11.23 13.06
CA VAL A 102 17.69 11.30 13.32
C VAL A 102 17.42 11.82 14.74
N LEU A 103 18.37 11.56 15.65
CA LEU A 103 18.30 11.95 17.06
C LEU A 103 19.34 13.01 17.37
N GLU A 104 18.95 13.99 18.16
CA GLU A 104 19.88 14.96 18.73
C GLU A 104 20.95 14.24 19.57
N ARG A 105 22.17 14.79 19.55
CA ARG A 105 23.30 14.20 20.26
C ARG A 105 23.02 14.25 21.76
N ASP A 106 23.08 13.09 22.40
CA ASP A 106 22.90 12.89 23.84
C ASP A 106 21.48 13.08 24.39
N THR A 107 20.49 13.40 23.55
CA THR A 107 19.08 13.46 23.95
C THR A 107 18.27 12.35 23.27
N GLU A 108 17.07 12.06 23.78
CA GLU A 108 16.10 11.15 23.15
C GLU A 108 15.10 11.94 22.30
N PHE A 109 15.52 13.07 21.72
CA PHE A 109 14.69 13.91 20.87
C PHE A 109 15.06 13.73 19.40
N LEU A 110 14.04 13.78 18.55
CA LEU A 110 14.18 13.83 17.11
C LEU A 110 14.66 15.21 16.68
N THR A 111 15.58 15.21 15.72
CA THR A 111 16.10 16.46 15.13
C THR A 111 15.03 17.14 14.29
N THR A 112 15.03 18.47 14.28
CA THR A 112 14.18 19.27 13.39
C THR A 112 14.50 18.95 11.92
N PHE A 113 15.79 18.72 11.62
CA PHE A 113 16.26 18.29 10.31
C PHE A 113 15.57 17.02 9.79
N PHE A 114 15.31 16.03 10.68
CA PHE A 114 14.56 14.85 10.28
C PHE A 114 13.13 15.21 9.84
N ALA A 115 12.45 16.08 10.58
CA ALA A 115 11.11 16.55 10.21
C ALA A 115 11.12 17.34 8.89
N GLU A 116 12.13 18.17 8.64
CA GLU A 116 12.32 18.90 7.38
C GLU A 116 12.47 17.95 6.18
N GLU A 117 13.20 16.86 6.36
CA GLU A 117 13.38 15.82 5.34
C GLU A 117 12.07 15.06 5.07
N VAL A 118 11.32 14.69 6.12
CA VAL A 118 10.01 14.06 5.96
C VAL A 118 9.01 15.04 5.30
N PHE A 119 9.11 16.33 5.60
CA PHE A 119 8.29 17.37 4.96
C PHE A 119 8.64 17.57 3.50
N THR A 120 9.93 17.49 3.15
CA THR A 120 10.38 17.51 1.75
C THR A 120 9.82 16.31 0.99
N LEU A 121 9.86 15.12 1.59
CA LEU A 121 9.23 13.92 1.03
C LEU A 121 7.72 14.13 0.85
N TYR A 122 7.03 14.64 1.88
CA TYR A 122 5.59 14.95 1.81
C TYR A 122 5.27 15.88 0.63
N LYS A 123 6.02 16.97 0.45
CA LYS A 123 5.85 17.89 -0.68
C LYS A 123 5.99 17.22 -2.04
N LYS A 124 6.94 16.28 -2.18
CA LYS A 124 7.11 15.50 -3.43
C LYS A 124 5.97 14.52 -3.65
N LEU A 125 5.41 14.00 -2.56
CA LEU A 125 4.32 13.05 -2.60
C LEU A 125 2.98 13.70 -3.00
N ILE A 126 2.73 15.00 -2.74
CA ILE A 126 1.43 15.66 -2.97
C ILE A 126 0.81 15.30 -4.33
N VAL A 127 1.55 15.51 -5.42
CA VAL A 127 1.05 15.29 -6.78
C VAL A 127 0.70 13.80 -7.05
N PRO A 128 1.61 12.83 -6.84
CA PRO A 128 1.26 11.42 -7.04
C PRO A 128 0.27 10.89 -6.00
N ASN A 129 0.17 11.51 -4.82
CA ASN A 129 -0.70 11.06 -3.73
C ASN A 129 -2.17 11.05 -4.15
N GLU A 130 -2.63 12.11 -4.82
CA GLU A 130 -4.03 12.22 -5.25
C GLU A 130 -4.42 11.08 -6.18
N ALA A 131 -3.54 10.74 -7.14
CA ALA A 131 -3.75 9.61 -8.03
C ALA A 131 -3.77 8.28 -7.26
N VAL A 132 -2.82 8.06 -6.36
CA VAL A 132 -2.77 6.81 -5.56
C VAL A 132 -3.99 6.66 -4.67
N LEU A 133 -4.39 7.73 -3.99
CA LEU A 133 -5.57 7.73 -3.12
C LEU A 133 -6.86 7.52 -3.92
N PHE A 134 -6.98 8.12 -5.11
CA PHE A 134 -8.14 7.90 -5.98
C PHE A 134 -8.41 6.42 -6.25
N PHE A 135 -7.37 5.63 -6.55
CA PHE A 135 -7.56 4.19 -6.80
C PHE A 135 -7.95 3.41 -5.54
N TRP A 136 -7.57 3.88 -4.36
CA TRP A 136 -7.74 3.18 -3.08
C TRP A 136 -8.85 3.73 -2.18
N GLU A 137 -9.45 4.86 -2.53
CA GLU A 137 -10.59 5.43 -1.83
C GLU A 137 -11.83 4.55 -2.01
N LYS A 138 -12.07 4.10 -3.25
CA LYS A 138 -13.20 3.26 -3.63
C LYS A 138 -12.72 2.05 -4.45
N PRO A 139 -13.00 0.80 -4.03
CA PRO A 139 -12.64 -0.40 -4.79
C PRO A 139 -13.09 -0.38 -6.26
N GLU A 140 -14.19 0.32 -6.53
CA GLU A 140 -14.78 0.49 -7.85
C GLU A 140 -13.83 1.25 -8.81
N ASN A 141 -13.01 2.17 -8.30
CA ASN A 141 -12.11 2.97 -9.13
C ASN A 141 -11.01 2.10 -9.74
N LEU A 142 -10.35 1.26 -8.94
CA LEU A 142 -9.38 0.30 -9.47
C LEU A 142 -10.05 -0.66 -10.45
N ARG A 143 -11.22 -1.20 -10.08
CA ARG A 143 -11.93 -2.15 -10.94
C ARG A 143 -12.23 -1.54 -12.31
N ARG A 144 -12.76 -0.32 -12.35
CA ARG A 144 -13.05 0.42 -13.59
C ARG A 144 -11.79 0.73 -14.38
N ALA A 145 -10.70 1.08 -13.71
CA ALA A 145 -9.41 1.30 -14.36
C ALA A 145 -8.89 0.02 -15.04
N VAL A 146 -9.00 -1.13 -14.37
CA VAL A 146 -8.64 -2.43 -14.95
C VAL A 146 -9.54 -2.78 -16.14
N GLU A 147 -10.86 -2.58 -16.01
CA GLU A 147 -11.82 -2.77 -17.10
C GLU A 147 -11.48 -1.88 -18.30
N PHE A 148 -11.08 -0.63 -18.06
CA PHE A 148 -10.65 0.34 -19.07
C PHE A 148 -9.39 -0.11 -19.81
N VAL A 149 -8.33 -0.51 -19.07
CA VAL A 149 -7.10 -1.02 -19.69
C VAL A 149 -7.36 -2.29 -20.49
N MET A 150 -8.19 -3.21 -19.97
CA MET A 150 -8.57 -4.42 -20.70
C MET A 150 -9.33 -4.11 -21.99
N ALA A 151 -10.27 -3.17 -21.96
CA ALA A 151 -11.05 -2.78 -23.13
C ALA A 151 -10.18 -2.22 -24.27
N GLY A 152 -9.09 -1.52 -23.93
CA GLY A 152 -8.15 -0.99 -24.91
C GLY A 152 -7.18 -2.02 -25.51
N LYS A 153 -6.88 -3.12 -24.79
CA LYS A 153 -5.90 -4.13 -25.22
C LYS A 153 -6.52 -5.41 -25.78
N VAL A 154 -7.76 -5.74 -25.40
CA VAL A 154 -8.45 -6.95 -25.84
C VAL A 154 -9.41 -6.60 -26.97
N PRO A 155 -9.16 -7.06 -28.22
CA PRO A 155 -10.13 -6.88 -29.30
C PRO A 155 -11.45 -7.58 -28.93
N GLU A 156 -12.57 -6.86 -29.11
CA GLU A 156 -13.92 -7.31 -28.75
C GLU A 156 -14.11 -7.68 -27.26
N ALA A 157 -13.63 -6.85 -26.33
CA ALA A 157 -13.86 -7.03 -24.89
C ALA A 157 -15.34 -7.34 -24.57
N LYS A 158 -15.61 -8.57 -24.10
CA LYS A 158 -16.97 -9.02 -23.79
C LYS A 158 -17.35 -8.57 -22.38
N SER A 159 -17.86 -7.35 -22.27
CA SER A 159 -18.26 -6.73 -20.99
C SER A 159 -19.66 -7.14 -20.48
N SER A 160 -20.42 -7.91 -21.25
CA SER A 160 -21.80 -8.31 -20.92
C SER A 160 -22.03 -9.78 -21.23
N LEU A 161 -22.85 -10.44 -20.40
CA LEU A 161 -23.29 -11.84 -20.57
C LEU A 161 -23.83 -12.11 -21.97
N PHE A 162 -24.56 -11.15 -22.55
CA PHE A 162 -25.16 -11.28 -23.88
C PHE A 162 -24.13 -11.26 -25.03
N ARG A 163 -22.87 -10.91 -24.76
CA ARG A 163 -21.76 -11.06 -25.70
C ARG A 163 -21.14 -12.47 -25.67
N PHE A 164 -21.39 -13.24 -24.60
CA PHE A 164 -20.93 -14.63 -24.50
C PHE A 164 -21.95 -15.59 -25.09
N ILE A 165 -23.24 -15.40 -24.81
CA ILE A 165 -24.32 -16.22 -25.33
C ILE A 165 -25.48 -15.29 -25.73
N GLN A 166 -25.99 -15.46 -26.96
CA GLN A 166 -27.15 -14.68 -27.40
C GLN A 166 -28.41 -15.08 -26.64
N PHE A 167 -29.35 -14.13 -26.48
CA PHE A 167 -30.58 -14.36 -25.72
C PHE A 167 -31.37 -15.56 -26.25
N ASP A 168 -31.48 -15.70 -27.57
CA ASP A 168 -32.22 -16.80 -28.21
C ASP A 168 -31.61 -18.18 -27.86
N GLN A 169 -30.28 -18.26 -27.77
CA GLN A 169 -29.58 -19.48 -27.37
C GLN A 169 -29.79 -19.79 -25.87
N LEU A 170 -29.93 -18.77 -25.02
CA LEU A 170 -30.27 -18.96 -23.61
C LEU A 170 -31.70 -19.48 -23.44
N VAL A 171 -32.65 -18.96 -24.23
CA VAL A 171 -34.05 -19.40 -24.24
C VAL A 171 -34.14 -20.86 -24.70
N GLU A 172 -33.41 -21.22 -25.75
CA GLU A 172 -33.35 -22.59 -26.28
C GLU A 172 -32.72 -23.56 -25.26
N LEU A 173 -31.59 -23.21 -24.66
CA LEU A 173 -30.93 -24.03 -23.64
C LEU A 173 -31.78 -24.20 -22.37
N TYR A 174 -32.52 -23.17 -21.98
CA TYR A 174 -33.45 -23.25 -20.85
C TYR A 174 -34.66 -24.14 -21.18
N GLY A 175 -35.19 -24.02 -22.41
CA GLY A 175 -36.30 -24.85 -22.88
C GLY A 175 -35.96 -26.35 -23.00
N ILE A 176 -34.70 -26.70 -23.26
CA ILE A 176 -34.25 -28.10 -23.39
C ILE A 176 -33.96 -28.74 -22.03
N HIS A 177 -33.35 -28.01 -21.10
CA HIS A 177 -32.84 -28.60 -19.85
C HIS A 177 -33.68 -28.26 -18.61
N GLU A 178 -34.61 -27.30 -18.68
CA GLU A 178 -35.46 -26.78 -17.59
C GLU A 178 -34.72 -26.45 -16.28
N SER A 179 -33.39 -26.35 -16.32
CA SER A 179 -32.55 -26.28 -15.14
C SER A 179 -31.59 -25.11 -15.22
N ARG A 180 -31.68 -24.24 -14.21
CA ARG A 180 -30.78 -23.08 -14.06
C ARG A 180 -29.32 -23.49 -13.87
N THR A 181 -29.02 -24.69 -13.36
CA THR A 181 -27.64 -25.13 -13.15
C THR A 181 -26.91 -25.39 -14.46
N VAL A 182 -27.56 -26.04 -15.43
CA VAL A 182 -26.98 -26.31 -16.75
C VAL A 182 -26.70 -25.01 -17.51
N LEU A 183 -27.59 -24.02 -17.37
CA LEU A 183 -27.40 -22.69 -17.94
C LEU A 183 -26.16 -21.99 -17.35
N LYS A 184 -26.00 -22.05 -16.02
CA LYS A 184 -24.83 -21.48 -15.32
C LYS A 184 -23.54 -22.15 -15.74
N GLU A 185 -23.50 -23.48 -15.81
CA GLU A 185 -22.30 -24.21 -16.25
C GLU A 185 -21.91 -23.85 -17.67
N LYS A 186 -22.87 -23.73 -18.59
CA LYS A 186 -22.60 -23.32 -19.96
C LYS A 186 -22.05 -21.90 -20.05
N ILE A 187 -22.65 -20.96 -19.31
CA ILE A 187 -22.14 -19.58 -19.22
C ILE A 187 -20.72 -19.56 -18.64
N LEU A 188 -20.46 -20.29 -17.56
CA LEU A 188 -19.14 -20.36 -16.92
C LEU A 188 -18.10 -20.98 -17.85
N ASN A 189 -18.46 -21.99 -18.62
CA ASN A 189 -17.59 -22.58 -19.63
C ASN A 189 -17.25 -21.57 -20.73
N GLU A 190 -18.23 -20.86 -21.29
CA GLU A 190 -17.97 -19.83 -22.31
C GLU A 190 -17.10 -18.68 -21.77
N VAL A 191 -17.34 -18.25 -20.52
CA VAL A 191 -16.49 -17.26 -19.86
C VAL A 191 -15.07 -17.80 -19.65
N SER A 192 -14.93 -19.05 -19.18
CA SER A 192 -13.62 -19.69 -18.99
C SER A 192 -12.86 -19.83 -20.31
N THR A 193 -13.55 -20.24 -21.38
CA THR A 193 -12.96 -20.33 -22.72
C THR A 193 -12.51 -18.96 -23.20
N TYR A 194 -13.32 -17.92 -23.00
CA TYR A 194 -12.91 -16.55 -23.31
C TYR A 194 -11.70 -16.08 -22.50
N LEU A 195 -11.66 -16.34 -21.19
CA LEU A 195 -10.50 -16.00 -20.36
C LEU A 195 -9.21 -16.68 -20.85
N GLN A 196 -9.30 -17.90 -21.37
CA GLN A 196 -8.17 -18.61 -21.98
C GLN A 196 -7.74 -18.00 -23.34
N THR A 197 -8.62 -17.26 -24.01
CA THR A 197 -8.25 -16.54 -25.24
C THR A 197 -7.54 -15.20 -24.99
N ILE A 198 -7.64 -14.66 -23.77
CA ILE A 198 -6.93 -13.43 -23.41
C ILE A 198 -5.43 -13.77 -23.23
N PRO A 199 -4.52 -13.13 -23.97
CA PRO A 199 -3.09 -13.36 -23.80
C PRO A 199 -2.64 -13.02 -22.38
N ASN A 200 -1.79 -13.86 -21.78
CA ASN A 200 -1.25 -13.66 -20.43
C ASN A 200 -0.48 -12.34 -20.31
N GLU A 201 0.07 -11.86 -21.43
CA GLU A 201 0.75 -10.58 -21.56
C GLU A 201 -0.14 -9.40 -21.16
N VAL A 202 -1.45 -9.50 -21.37
CA VAL A 202 -2.40 -8.44 -20.95
C VAL A 202 -2.50 -8.38 -19.42
N PHE A 203 -2.54 -9.54 -18.76
CA PHE A 203 -2.58 -9.58 -17.29
C PHE A 203 -1.27 -9.10 -16.68
N SER A 204 -0.12 -9.55 -17.22
CA SER A 204 1.20 -9.06 -16.77
C SER A 204 1.32 -7.55 -16.98
N PHE A 205 0.84 -7.01 -18.10
CA PHE A 205 0.82 -5.57 -18.35
C PHE A 205 -0.03 -4.82 -17.32
N ILE A 206 -1.23 -5.30 -17.01
CA ILE A 206 -2.08 -4.66 -16.00
C ILE A 206 -1.43 -4.71 -14.61
N GLU A 207 -0.86 -5.85 -14.26
CA GLU A 207 -0.16 -6.04 -12.99
C GLU A 207 1.02 -5.07 -12.87
N GLU A 208 1.91 -5.02 -13.87
CA GLU A 208 3.05 -4.10 -13.93
C GLU A 208 2.61 -2.64 -13.79
N GLY A 209 1.49 -2.25 -14.40
CA GLY A 209 0.96 -0.89 -14.28
C GLY A 209 0.43 -0.53 -12.89
N ILE A 210 -0.15 -1.49 -12.17
CA ILE A 210 -0.76 -1.27 -10.84
C ILE A 210 0.28 -1.33 -9.73
N LEU A 211 1.33 -2.14 -9.87
CA LEU A 211 2.35 -2.36 -8.83
C LEU A 211 2.95 -1.07 -8.26
N PRO A 212 3.38 -0.09 -9.07
CA PRO A 212 3.85 1.21 -8.58
C PRO A 212 2.85 1.92 -7.65
N LEU A 213 1.56 1.92 -8.00
CA LEU A 213 0.48 2.53 -7.18
C LEU A 213 0.25 1.75 -5.90
N TYR A 214 0.35 0.43 -5.96
CA TYR A 214 0.23 -0.45 -4.80
C TYR A 214 1.37 -0.21 -3.79
N PHE A 215 2.62 -0.12 -4.24
CA PHE A 215 3.77 0.13 -3.37
C PHE A 215 3.76 1.54 -2.77
N MET A 216 3.25 2.53 -3.49
CA MET A 216 3.10 3.90 -2.97
C MET A 216 1.94 4.05 -1.96
N LYS A 217 1.01 3.09 -1.91
CA LYS A 217 -0.21 3.15 -1.08
C LYS A 217 0.05 3.49 0.37
N LYS A 218 0.94 2.75 1.04
CA LYS A 218 1.16 2.89 2.49
C LYS A 218 1.78 4.24 2.84
N LEU A 219 2.63 4.77 1.96
CA LEU A 219 3.19 6.11 2.10
C LEU A 219 2.14 7.19 1.85
N SER A 220 1.29 6.99 0.85
CA SER A 220 0.17 7.89 0.51
C SER A 220 -0.87 7.98 1.64
N GLN A 221 -1.05 6.89 2.38
CA GLN A 221 -1.95 6.79 3.54
C GLN A 221 -1.29 7.18 4.87
N PHE A 222 -0.02 7.57 4.86
CA PHE A 222 0.68 7.96 6.08
C PHE A 222 0.05 9.24 6.66
N PRO A 223 -0.25 9.29 7.98
CA PRO A 223 -0.92 10.43 8.61
C PRO A 223 0.05 11.60 8.84
N PHE A 224 0.45 12.28 7.76
CA PHE A 224 1.39 13.40 7.79
C PHE A 224 0.93 14.53 8.71
N THR A 225 -0.35 14.91 8.69
CA THR A 225 -0.90 15.96 9.56
C THR A 225 -0.66 15.64 11.03
N SER A 226 -1.02 14.42 11.47
CA SER A 226 -0.80 13.98 12.85
C SER A 226 0.68 13.90 13.19
N PHE A 227 1.52 13.40 12.28
CA PHE A 227 2.96 13.34 12.48
C PHE A 227 3.58 14.73 12.69
N PHE A 228 3.28 15.70 11.81
CA PHE A 228 3.83 17.05 11.92
C PHE A 228 3.25 17.86 13.09
N SER A 229 2.02 17.56 13.52
CA SER A 229 1.44 18.15 14.74
C SER A 229 2.30 17.89 15.98
N LEU A 230 3.01 16.74 16.04
CA LEU A 230 3.96 16.45 17.12
C LEU A 230 5.07 17.50 17.18
N PHE A 231 5.53 17.96 16.02
CA PHE A 231 6.54 19.01 15.85
C PHE A 231 5.96 20.43 15.94
N ARG A 232 4.69 20.56 16.37
CA ARG A 232 3.93 21.82 16.49
C ARG A 232 3.70 22.54 15.16
N VAL A 233 3.59 21.78 14.08
CA VAL A 233 3.26 22.29 12.75
C VAL A 233 1.90 21.76 12.36
N ASP A 234 0.97 22.68 12.08
CA ASP A 234 -0.30 22.35 11.43
C ASP A 234 -0.12 22.46 9.91
N LEU A 235 -0.47 21.40 9.20
CA LEU A 235 -0.38 21.39 7.73
C LEU A 235 -1.53 22.16 7.09
N ASP A 236 -2.69 22.24 7.74
CA ASP A 236 -3.89 22.86 7.17
C ASP A 236 -3.74 24.39 7.07
N ASP A 237 -2.97 24.98 8.00
CA ASP A 237 -2.65 26.40 8.03
C ASP A 237 -1.44 26.77 7.15
N TYR A 238 -0.73 25.78 6.59
CA TYR A 238 0.54 26.00 5.91
C TYR A 238 0.36 26.24 4.40
N GLN A 239 0.16 27.50 4.01
CA GLN A 239 0.00 27.90 2.60
C GLN A 239 1.32 28.26 1.89
N GLU A 240 2.46 28.26 2.60
CA GLU A 240 3.73 28.73 2.04
C GLU A 240 4.58 27.64 1.38
N GLN A 241 5.37 28.04 0.37
CA GLN A 241 6.38 27.17 -0.26
C GLN A 241 7.64 26.98 0.62
N SER A 242 7.75 27.70 1.74
CA SER A 242 8.88 27.63 2.67
C SER A 242 8.89 26.32 3.48
N VAL A 243 9.94 26.08 4.27
CA VAL A 243 10.03 24.93 5.19
C VAL A 243 9.53 25.40 6.57
N PRO A 244 8.60 24.69 7.24
CA PRO A 244 8.12 25.06 8.56
C PRO A 244 9.23 25.09 9.61
N ASP A 245 9.09 25.94 10.63
CA ASP A 245 9.98 25.94 11.80
C ASP A 245 9.55 24.82 12.77
N PHE A 246 10.10 23.62 12.56
CA PHE A 246 9.83 22.45 13.39
C PHE A 246 10.43 22.60 14.79
N LYS A 247 9.73 22.10 15.81
CA LYS A 247 10.27 21.98 17.19
C LYS A 247 10.67 20.54 17.49
N PRO A 248 11.76 20.31 18.27
CA PRO A 248 12.20 18.96 18.60
C PRO A 248 11.14 18.21 19.42
N VAL A 249 11.00 16.92 19.14
CA VAL A 249 9.98 16.03 19.73
C VAL A 249 10.67 14.83 20.37
N SER A 250 10.18 14.34 21.51
CA SER A 250 10.76 13.14 22.09
C SER A 250 10.50 11.92 21.20
N LEU A 251 11.51 11.07 21.02
CA LEU A 251 11.42 9.84 20.23
C LEU A 251 10.27 8.97 20.71
N ALA A 252 10.03 8.89 22.02
CA ALA A 252 8.94 8.12 22.60
C ALA A 252 7.55 8.56 22.09
N GLN A 253 7.34 9.86 21.84
CA GLN A 253 6.08 10.38 21.32
C GLN A 253 5.89 10.09 19.82
N ALA A 254 6.99 10.01 19.08
CA ALA A 254 6.97 9.86 17.63
C ALA A 254 7.33 8.44 17.14
N LEU A 255 7.63 7.51 18.05
CA LEU A 255 8.14 6.18 17.73
C LEU A 255 7.18 5.41 16.80
N GLU A 256 5.89 5.40 17.13
CA GLU A 256 4.87 4.72 16.34
C GLU A 256 4.80 5.28 14.90
N TYR A 257 4.88 6.60 14.76
CA TYR A 257 4.91 7.24 13.46
C TYR A 257 6.20 6.96 12.70
N ILE A 258 7.34 6.87 13.37
CA ILE A 258 8.62 6.53 12.73
C ILE A 258 8.60 5.09 12.22
N GLU A 259 8.08 4.15 13.00
CA GLU A 259 7.93 2.76 12.59
C GLU A 259 7.00 2.65 11.37
N HIS A 260 5.85 3.33 11.43
CA HIS A 260 4.93 3.40 10.30
C HIS A 260 5.61 4.02 9.07
N LEU A 261 6.29 5.15 9.23
CA LEU A 261 6.98 5.81 8.13
C LEU A 261 8.07 4.90 7.52
N ALA A 262 8.84 4.20 8.35
CA ALA A 262 9.86 3.27 7.89
C ALA A 262 9.26 2.13 7.04
N TYR A 263 8.14 1.55 7.49
CA TYR A 263 7.41 0.54 6.72
C TYR A 263 6.87 1.08 5.40
N ALA A 264 6.25 2.26 5.45
CA ALA A 264 5.69 2.93 4.29
C ALA A 264 6.77 3.24 3.24
N LEU A 265 7.92 3.77 3.67
CA LEU A 265 9.08 4.02 2.84
C LEU A 265 9.68 2.74 2.26
N TYR A 266 9.76 1.67 3.05
CA TYR A 266 10.24 0.38 2.56
C TYR A 266 9.33 -0.16 1.45
N SER A 267 8.02 -0.12 1.63
CA SER A 267 7.05 -0.52 0.61
C SER A 267 7.23 0.33 -0.66
N ALA A 268 7.27 1.65 -0.51
CA ALA A 268 7.39 2.59 -1.62
C ALA A 268 8.76 2.54 -2.33
N SER A 269 9.81 2.03 -1.66
CA SER A 269 11.12 1.85 -2.30
C SER A 269 11.12 0.82 -3.43
N LYS A 270 10.17 -0.12 -3.41
CA LYS A 270 9.98 -1.13 -4.45
C LYS A 270 9.40 -0.54 -5.73
N THR A 271 8.82 0.66 -5.68
CA THR A 271 8.28 1.35 -6.85
C THR A 271 9.34 1.54 -7.94
N ARG A 272 10.62 1.73 -7.57
CA ARG A 272 11.71 1.87 -8.55
C ARG A 272 11.97 0.58 -9.35
N GLU A 273 11.76 -0.58 -8.73
CA GLU A 273 11.96 -1.89 -9.38
C GLU A 273 10.86 -2.18 -10.41
N CYS A 274 9.67 -1.61 -10.21
CA CYS A 274 8.50 -1.86 -11.05
C CYS A 274 8.32 -0.84 -12.19
N GLY A 275 9.20 0.16 -12.30
CA GLY A 275 9.15 1.16 -13.37
C GLY A 275 8.08 2.25 -13.17
N THR A 276 7.60 2.82 -14.26
CA THR A 276 6.63 3.93 -14.27
C THR A 276 5.20 3.43 -14.26
N VAL A 277 4.28 4.19 -13.66
CA VAL A 277 2.84 3.89 -13.75
C VAL A 277 2.42 3.92 -15.22
N HIS A 278 1.63 2.94 -15.63
CA HIS A 278 1.14 2.88 -17.00
C HIS A 278 0.30 4.10 -17.35
N SER A 279 0.55 4.65 -18.53
CA SER A 279 -0.15 5.82 -19.05
C SER A 279 -1.66 5.66 -19.04
N GLU A 280 -2.15 4.45 -19.32
CA GLU A 280 -3.57 4.13 -19.40
C GLU A 280 -4.29 4.23 -18.04
N LEU A 281 -3.58 3.94 -16.94
CA LEU A 281 -4.13 4.13 -15.60
C LEU A 281 -4.15 5.61 -15.21
N LEU A 282 -3.07 6.33 -15.54
CA LEU A 282 -3.00 7.77 -15.26
C LEU A 282 -4.00 8.55 -16.11
N SER A 283 -4.22 8.17 -17.37
CA SER A 283 -5.23 8.79 -18.21
C SER A 283 -6.63 8.54 -17.67
N PHE A 284 -6.92 7.30 -17.22
CA PHE A 284 -8.18 6.99 -16.56
C PHE A 284 -8.43 7.87 -15.32
N TYR A 285 -7.40 8.06 -14.48
CA TYR A 285 -7.47 8.98 -13.34
C TYR A 285 -7.75 10.42 -13.78
N LEU A 286 -7.00 10.95 -14.77
CA LEU A 286 -7.15 12.33 -15.23
C LEU A 286 -8.52 12.60 -15.83
N VAL A 287 -9.05 11.69 -16.66
CA VAL A 287 -10.39 11.80 -17.25
C VAL A 287 -11.45 11.77 -16.15
N THR A 288 -11.43 10.75 -15.30
CA THR A 288 -12.45 10.57 -14.26
C THR A 288 -12.42 11.72 -13.25
N ASN A 289 -11.23 12.21 -12.86
CA ASN A 289 -11.11 13.32 -11.92
C ASN A 289 -11.57 14.65 -12.54
N THR A 290 -11.38 14.83 -13.86
CA THR A 290 -11.88 16.02 -14.58
C THR A 290 -13.41 15.98 -14.73
N GLU A 291 -13.99 14.81 -15.01
CA GLU A 291 -15.45 14.62 -15.12
C GLU A 291 -16.17 14.71 -13.77
N LEU A 292 -15.56 14.21 -12.69
CA LEU A 292 -16.08 14.35 -11.33
C LEU A 292 -16.23 15.83 -10.91
N LEU A 293 -15.38 16.72 -11.43
CA LEU A 293 -15.50 18.16 -11.23
C LEU A 293 -16.65 18.80 -12.03
N LEU A 294 -17.17 18.09 -13.05
CA LEU A 294 -18.19 18.60 -13.97
C LEU A 294 -19.63 18.09 -13.70
N GLN A 295 -19.84 17.28 -12.66
CA GLN A 295 -21.18 16.86 -12.18
C GLN A 295 -22.12 16.23 -13.25
N GLU A 296 -21.62 15.36 -14.12
CA GLU A 296 -22.47 14.46 -14.90
C GLU A 296 -22.26 13.01 -14.42
N GLU A 297 -23.34 12.33 -14.01
CA GLU A 297 -23.34 10.98 -13.44
C GLU A 297 -23.07 9.86 -14.46
N ASP A 298 -22.73 10.20 -15.70
CA ASP A 298 -22.48 9.21 -16.75
C ASP A 298 -21.01 8.80 -16.82
N VAL A 299 -20.83 7.51 -17.05
CA VAL A 299 -19.57 6.75 -17.05
C VAL A 299 -18.58 7.35 -18.08
N PRO A 300 -17.27 7.46 -17.76
CA PRO A 300 -16.28 7.87 -18.75
C PRO A 300 -16.37 6.93 -19.96
N GLY A 301 -16.45 7.54 -21.13
CA GLY A 301 -16.71 6.87 -22.39
C GLY A 301 -15.56 5.98 -22.84
N HIS A 302 -15.77 5.43 -24.02
CA HIS A 302 -14.92 4.47 -24.73
C HIS A 302 -13.42 4.84 -24.66
N PRO A 303 -12.48 3.87 -24.77
CA PRO A 303 -11.02 4.10 -24.86
C PRO A 303 -10.56 5.17 -25.87
N ASP A 304 -11.42 5.59 -26.80
CA ASP A 304 -11.18 6.68 -27.75
C ASP A 304 -11.07 8.07 -27.06
N GLU A 305 -11.61 8.24 -25.84
CA GLU A 305 -11.49 9.48 -25.05
C GLU A 305 -10.08 9.69 -24.47
N ILE A 306 -9.21 8.66 -24.48
CA ILE A 306 -7.78 8.78 -24.13
C ILE A 306 -7.08 9.84 -24.99
N ALA A 307 -7.56 10.06 -26.22
CA ALA A 307 -6.98 11.04 -27.14
C ALA A 307 -7.16 12.50 -26.69
N SER A 308 -8.01 12.77 -25.69
CA SER A 308 -8.29 14.12 -25.18
C SER A 308 -7.37 14.55 -24.04
N VAL A 309 -6.68 13.63 -23.36
CA VAL A 309 -5.81 13.97 -22.23
C VAL A 309 -4.53 14.63 -22.74
N PRO A 310 -4.18 15.85 -22.29
CA PRO A 310 -2.93 16.49 -22.68
C PRO A 310 -1.74 15.62 -22.28
N LYS A 311 -0.93 15.20 -23.26
CA LYS A 311 0.29 14.39 -23.02
C LYS A 311 1.20 14.99 -21.96
N GLU A 312 1.25 16.32 -21.91
CA GLU A 312 2.03 17.09 -20.93
C GLU A 312 1.61 16.80 -19.48
N GLN A 313 0.30 16.67 -19.19
CA GLN A 313 -0.18 16.36 -17.84
C GLN A 313 0.19 14.93 -17.43
N LEU A 314 0.07 13.98 -18.35
CA LEU A 314 0.43 12.59 -18.12
C LEU A 314 1.94 12.43 -17.89
N GLU A 315 2.76 13.09 -18.70
CA GLU A 315 4.22 13.12 -18.52
C GLU A 315 4.62 13.81 -17.22
N ALA A 316 3.94 14.88 -16.82
CA ALA A 316 4.19 15.57 -15.56
C ALA A 316 3.88 14.67 -14.36
N LEU A 317 2.75 13.94 -14.39
CA LEU A 317 2.37 13.02 -13.32
C LEU A 317 3.34 11.84 -13.22
N ASN A 318 3.70 11.23 -14.35
CA ASN A 318 4.72 10.18 -14.38
C ASN A 318 6.08 10.66 -13.85
N ARG A 319 6.49 11.86 -14.26
CA ARG A 319 7.72 12.49 -13.74
C ARG A 319 7.64 12.70 -12.23
N ALA A 320 6.48 13.07 -11.69
CA ALA A 320 6.28 13.22 -10.26
C ALA A 320 6.40 11.87 -9.52
N PHE A 321 5.86 10.78 -10.07
CA PHE A 321 6.07 9.43 -9.54
C PHE A 321 7.54 9.05 -9.50
N THR A 322 8.27 9.23 -10.62
CA THR A 322 9.71 8.90 -10.70
C THR A 322 10.54 9.75 -9.72
N GLN A 323 10.31 11.06 -9.69
CA GLN A 323 11.01 11.96 -8.76
C GLN A 323 10.76 11.59 -7.29
N THR A 324 9.55 11.16 -6.97
CA THR A 324 9.21 10.71 -5.61
C THR A 324 9.91 9.40 -5.27
N ALA A 325 9.92 8.43 -6.20
CA ALA A 325 10.63 7.16 -6.02
C ALA A 325 12.15 7.37 -5.81
N ASP A 326 12.77 8.23 -6.62
CA ASP A 326 14.19 8.58 -6.47
C ASP A 326 14.46 9.27 -5.13
N HIS A 327 13.57 10.15 -4.69
CA HIS A 327 13.69 10.83 -3.41
C HIS A 327 13.57 9.87 -2.23
N ILE A 328 12.64 8.91 -2.29
CA ILE A 328 12.46 7.84 -1.29
C ILE A 328 13.75 7.03 -1.17
N GLU A 329 14.38 6.65 -2.28
CA GLU A 329 15.63 5.92 -2.26
C GLU A 329 16.78 6.75 -1.67
N GLY A 330 16.87 8.03 -2.06
CA GLY A 330 17.83 8.96 -1.48
C GLY A 330 17.63 9.11 0.03
N PHE A 331 16.39 9.19 0.50
CA PHE A 331 16.04 9.21 1.91
C PHE A 331 16.50 7.92 2.62
N LEU A 332 16.11 6.75 2.11
CA LEU A 332 16.47 5.46 2.70
C LEU A 332 17.98 5.20 2.74
N THR A 333 18.70 5.65 1.72
CA THR A 333 20.16 5.52 1.63
C THR A 333 20.86 6.43 2.65
N ARG A 334 20.40 7.69 2.78
CA ARG A 334 20.94 8.65 3.76
C ARG A 334 20.77 8.17 5.20
N TYR A 335 19.62 7.59 5.52
CA TYR A 335 19.31 7.11 6.86
C TYR A 335 19.69 5.64 7.11
N ARG A 336 20.22 4.93 6.10
CA ARG A 336 20.57 3.50 6.14
C ARG A 336 19.41 2.60 6.59
N TRP A 337 18.17 2.95 6.24
CA TRP A 337 16.99 2.18 6.63
C TRP A 337 16.80 0.89 5.82
N ARG A 338 17.43 0.79 4.63
CA ARG A 338 17.39 -0.44 3.80
C ARG A 338 17.93 -1.68 4.50
N THR A 339 18.98 -1.56 5.32
CA THR A 339 19.62 -2.71 5.97
C THR A 339 18.91 -3.18 7.24
N CYS A 340 17.93 -2.41 7.75
CA CYS A 340 17.23 -2.76 8.98
C CYS A 340 15.93 -3.54 8.74
N CYS A 341 15.39 -3.55 7.52
CA CYS A 341 14.07 -4.13 7.20
C CYS A 341 14.13 -5.49 6.46
N GLY A 342 15.32 -6.08 6.28
CA GLY A 342 15.54 -7.32 5.49
C GLY A 342 15.14 -8.63 6.17
N LEU A 343 14.66 -8.58 7.41
CA LEU A 343 14.21 -9.72 8.19
C LEU A 343 12.92 -9.29 8.87
N GLY A 344 11.97 -10.21 9.06
CA GLY A 344 10.62 -9.95 9.60
C GLY A 344 10.53 -9.42 11.04
N THR A 345 11.44 -8.54 11.44
CA THR A 345 11.50 -7.81 12.70
C THR A 345 11.54 -6.32 12.38
N MET A 346 10.43 -5.61 12.60
CA MET A 346 10.42 -4.15 12.65
C MET A 346 10.96 -3.70 14.01
N ILE A 347 12.29 -3.75 14.12
CA ILE A 347 13.29 -3.21 15.07
C ILE A 347 14.53 -4.05 14.74
N PRO A 348 15.71 -3.45 14.51
CA PRO A 348 16.75 -4.01 13.65
C PRO A 348 17.24 -5.37 14.17
N SER A 349 16.84 -6.46 13.53
CA SER A 349 17.64 -7.68 13.53
C SER A 349 18.87 -7.39 12.68
N ILE A 350 20.00 -7.33 13.37
CA ILE A 350 21.31 -7.09 12.78
C ILE A 350 21.80 -8.46 12.31
N ASP A 351 21.85 -8.67 11.00
CA ASP A 351 22.74 -9.70 10.47
C ASP A 351 24.18 -9.17 10.48
N LEU A 352 25.06 -10.00 11.03
CA LEU A 352 26.51 -9.86 11.05
C LEU A 352 27.11 -10.21 9.69
#